data_AF-A0A4W3IWX9-F1
#
_entry.id   AF-A0A4W3IWX9-F1
#
_cell.length_a   1.000
_cell.length_b   1.000
_cell.length_c   1.000
_cell.angle_alpha   90.00
_cell.angle_beta   90.00
_cell.angle_gamma   90.00
#
_symmetry.space_group_name_H-M   'P 1'
#
loop_
_entity.id
_entity.type
_entity.pdbx_description
1 polymer ?
#
loop_
_entity_poly.entity_id
_entity_poly.type
_entity_poly.pdbx_seq_one_letter_code
_entity_poly.pdbx_strand_id
1 'polypeptide(L)'
;MEDIIARMQDEKNGIPIRTVKSFLSKIPSVFSGADIVQWLMKNLSIEDQVEALHVGTLMAAHGYFFPISDHVLMLKDDGTFYRFQTPYFWPSNCWEPENTDYAVYLCKRTMQNKARLELADYEAESLARLQRAFARKWEFIFMQAEAQAKVDKKRDKIERKILDSQERAFWDVHRPVPGCVNTTEVDIKKSSRMRNPHKTRKSVYGLQNDVRGHSPTHAPAPEAKQPTADELHSFIHQIVDCVTKNDSPSAFSKEPYTQRVKRWGFCIDEVLKDPVGREQFLKFVESEFSSENLRFWLAVLDLKKRPIREVPSRVQEIWQEFLASGAPSAINVDSKSYDKTTQNVKDPGRYAFEDAQEHIYKLMKSDSYPRFIRSSAYQELLQAKKKVLAIVFYLCLSPQSFK
;
A
#
# COMPACT_ATOMS: atom_id res chain seq x y z
N MET A 1 -0.99 16.17 -16.02
CA MET A 1 0.23 16.21 -16.87
C MET A 1 0.07 17.26 -17.97
N GLU A 2 -1.06 17.29 -18.67
CA GLU A 2 -1.34 18.28 -19.73
C GLU A 2 -1.22 19.72 -19.27
N ASP A 3 -1.72 20.06 -18.09
CA ASP A 3 -1.56 21.42 -17.52
C ASP A 3 -0.09 21.80 -17.27
N ILE A 4 0.77 20.82 -17.00
CA ILE A 4 2.22 21.04 -16.86
C ILE A 4 2.80 21.31 -18.24
N ILE A 5 2.43 20.51 -19.24
CA ILE A 5 2.86 20.67 -20.64
C ILE A 5 2.44 22.02 -21.23
N ALA A 6 1.24 22.50 -20.90
CA ALA A 6 0.77 23.83 -21.31
C ALA A 6 1.67 24.92 -20.73
N ARG A 7 2.03 24.84 -19.45
CA ARG A 7 2.97 25.77 -18.79
C ARG A 7 4.40 25.67 -19.34
N MET A 8 4.85 24.46 -19.68
CA MET A 8 6.17 24.25 -20.30
C MET A 8 6.26 24.87 -21.70
N GLN A 9 5.13 25.05 -22.39
CA GLN A 9 5.05 25.67 -23.71
C GLN A 9 4.71 27.18 -23.67
N ASP A 10 4.60 27.78 -22.48
CA ASP A 10 4.37 29.21 -22.34
C ASP A 10 5.49 30.02 -23.00
N GLU A 11 5.13 31.06 -23.75
CA GLU A 11 6.10 31.84 -24.53
C GLU A 11 7.13 32.58 -23.66
N LYS A 12 6.78 32.92 -22.41
CA LYS A 12 7.62 33.74 -21.53
C LYS A 12 8.28 32.92 -20.43
N ASN A 13 7.54 31.99 -19.84
CA ASN A 13 7.93 31.23 -18.65
C ASN A 13 8.16 29.74 -18.96
N GLY A 14 7.94 29.31 -20.20
CA GLY A 14 8.14 27.93 -20.64
C GLY A 14 9.61 27.58 -20.89
N ILE A 15 9.80 26.40 -21.45
CA ILE A 15 11.12 25.87 -21.81
C ILE A 15 11.56 26.51 -23.13
N PRO A 16 12.82 27.00 -23.22
CA PRO A 16 13.31 27.63 -24.44
C PRO A 16 13.45 26.63 -25.59
N ILE A 17 12.52 26.69 -26.55
CA ILE A 17 12.54 25.87 -27.77
C ILE A 17 13.53 26.47 -28.78
N ARG A 18 14.47 25.67 -29.27
CA ARG A 18 15.55 26.11 -30.15
C ARG A 18 15.61 25.30 -31.44
N THR A 19 16.27 25.88 -32.44
CA THR A 19 16.72 25.15 -33.64
C THR A 19 18.22 24.95 -33.54
N VAL A 20 18.64 23.70 -33.41
CA VAL A 20 20.06 23.34 -33.29
C VAL A 20 20.64 23.11 -34.69
N LYS A 21 21.75 23.77 -35.00
CA LYS A 21 22.47 23.64 -36.27
C LYS A 21 23.82 22.98 -36.02
N SER A 22 24.13 21.97 -36.81
CA SER A 22 25.46 21.35 -36.94
C SER A 22 25.89 21.42 -38.41
N PHE A 23 27.13 21.01 -38.69
CA PHE A 23 27.65 20.93 -40.06
C PHE A 23 26.80 20.01 -40.98
N LEU A 24 26.24 18.93 -40.42
CA LEU A 24 25.51 17.91 -41.18
C LEU A 24 23.98 17.99 -41.04
N SER A 25 23.47 18.72 -40.05
CA SER A 25 22.03 18.69 -39.72
C SER A 25 21.51 19.99 -39.12
N LYS A 26 20.26 20.30 -39.43
CA LYS A 26 19.46 21.33 -38.77
C LYS A 26 18.26 20.66 -38.13
N ILE A 27 18.15 20.71 -36.82
CA ILE A 27 17.09 20.08 -36.02
C ILE A 27 16.24 21.19 -35.41
N PRO A 28 15.04 21.45 -35.96
CA PRO A 28 14.15 22.49 -35.43
C PRO A 28 13.38 22.00 -34.22
N SER A 29 12.86 22.96 -33.46
CA SER A 29 11.84 22.75 -32.42
C SER A 29 12.23 21.66 -31.42
N VAL A 30 13.37 21.86 -30.76
CA VAL A 30 13.89 20.97 -29.71
C VAL A 30 14.34 21.75 -28.48
N PHE A 31 14.42 21.06 -27.36
CA PHE A 31 14.92 21.54 -26.07
C PHE A 31 15.73 20.40 -25.42
N SER A 32 16.62 20.72 -24.48
CA SER A 32 17.46 19.70 -23.84
C SER A 32 16.76 19.03 -22.65
N GLY A 33 17.22 17.83 -22.29
CA GLY A 33 16.73 17.13 -21.11
C GLY A 33 17.00 17.90 -19.81
N ALA A 34 18.19 18.52 -19.71
CA ALA A 34 18.54 19.41 -18.60
C ALA A 34 17.58 20.60 -18.45
N ASP A 35 17.15 21.22 -19.56
CA ASP A 35 16.17 22.31 -19.51
C ASP A 35 14.82 21.85 -18.91
N ILE A 36 14.40 20.62 -19.19
CA ILE A 36 13.17 20.03 -18.64
C ILE A 36 13.29 19.83 -17.13
N VAL A 37 14.37 19.20 -16.67
CA VAL A 37 14.60 18.91 -15.25
C VAL A 37 14.65 20.22 -14.45
N GLN A 38 15.44 21.20 -14.91
CA GLN A 38 15.53 22.51 -14.26
C GLN A 38 14.19 23.25 -14.24
N TRP A 39 13.41 23.17 -15.33
CA TRP A 39 12.09 23.79 -15.37
C TRP A 39 11.12 23.14 -14.38
N LEU A 40 11.13 21.81 -14.25
CA LEU A 40 10.29 21.08 -13.30
C LEU A 40 10.66 21.42 -11.85
N MET A 41 11.94 21.42 -11.50
CA MET A 41 12.41 21.80 -10.16
C MET A 41 11.93 23.20 -9.77
N LYS A 42 12.13 24.17 -10.67
CA LYS A 42 11.76 25.57 -10.42
C LYS A 42 10.24 25.77 -10.33
N ASN A 43 9.47 25.24 -11.27
CA ASN A 43 8.04 25.60 -11.41
C ASN A 43 7.10 24.70 -10.62
N LEU A 44 7.57 23.53 -10.17
CA LEU A 44 6.81 22.63 -9.29
C LEU A 44 7.34 22.61 -7.85
N SER A 45 8.36 23.43 -7.53
CA SER A 45 9.02 23.48 -6.21
C SER A 45 9.54 22.11 -5.77
N ILE A 46 10.17 21.38 -6.68
CA ILE A 46 10.79 20.08 -6.39
C ILE A 46 12.24 20.32 -5.98
N GLU A 47 12.58 19.96 -4.75
CA GLU A 47 13.93 20.13 -4.19
C GLU A 47 14.90 19.05 -4.67
N ASP A 48 14.43 17.80 -4.80
CA ASP A 48 15.23 16.67 -5.24
C ASP A 48 15.25 16.55 -6.77
N GLN A 49 16.45 16.65 -7.35
CA GLN A 49 16.69 16.48 -8.78
C GLN A 49 16.23 15.10 -9.28
N VAL A 50 16.35 14.05 -8.46
CA VAL A 50 15.91 12.69 -8.82
C VAL A 50 14.40 12.62 -8.94
N GLU A 51 13.66 13.30 -8.06
CA GLU A 51 12.20 13.40 -8.14
C GLU A 51 11.78 14.14 -9.42
N ALA A 52 12.42 15.27 -9.75
CA ALA A 52 12.12 16.02 -10.97
C ALA A 52 12.39 15.20 -12.24
N LEU A 53 13.52 14.48 -12.27
CA LEU A 53 13.87 13.56 -13.36
C LEU A 53 12.86 12.41 -13.49
N HIS A 54 12.40 11.86 -12.36
CA HIS A 54 11.40 10.80 -12.33
C HIS A 54 10.05 11.29 -12.87
N VAL A 55 9.55 12.43 -12.41
CA VAL A 55 8.31 13.05 -12.91
C VAL A 55 8.41 13.32 -14.41
N GLY A 56 9.52 13.90 -14.86
CA GLY A 56 9.76 14.13 -16.29
C GLY A 56 9.81 12.84 -17.10
N THR A 57 10.42 11.78 -16.57
CA THR A 57 10.43 10.45 -17.20
C THR A 57 9.02 9.87 -17.32
N LEU A 58 8.18 10.01 -16.29
CA LEU A 58 6.79 9.58 -16.37
C LEU A 58 6.01 10.36 -17.44
N MET A 59 6.21 11.67 -17.56
CA MET A 59 5.57 12.48 -18.60
C MET A 59 6.04 12.07 -20.01
N ALA A 60 7.32 11.74 -20.18
CA ALA A 60 7.85 11.21 -21.43
C ALA A 60 7.25 9.84 -21.78
N ALA A 61 7.17 8.93 -20.81
CA ALA A 61 6.61 7.59 -20.98
C ALA A 61 5.11 7.62 -21.38
N HIS A 62 4.36 8.63 -20.92
CA HIS A 62 2.98 8.87 -21.36
C HIS A 62 2.88 9.61 -22.70
N GLY A 63 4.00 9.92 -23.36
CA GLY A 63 4.03 10.45 -24.72
C GLY A 63 3.79 11.95 -24.84
N TYR A 64 3.94 12.74 -23.77
CA TYR A 64 3.75 14.19 -23.86
C TYR A 64 4.93 14.94 -24.49
N PHE A 65 6.14 14.41 -24.32
CA PHE A 65 7.34 14.78 -25.06
C PHE A 65 8.20 13.53 -25.21
N PHE A 66 9.11 13.54 -26.18
CA PHE A 66 9.87 12.34 -26.54
C PHE A 66 11.29 12.68 -26.99
N PRO A 67 12.27 11.80 -26.73
CA PRO A 67 13.62 11.97 -27.25
C PRO A 67 13.59 11.80 -28.77
N ILE A 68 14.28 12.69 -29.50
CA ILE A 68 14.22 12.68 -30.97
C ILE A 68 15.02 11.54 -31.61
N SER A 69 15.95 10.94 -30.87
CA SER A 69 16.96 9.98 -31.36
C SER A 69 16.87 8.59 -30.73
N ASP A 70 15.87 8.33 -29.89
CA ASP A 70 15.72 7.08 -29.14
C ASP A 70 14.24 6.65 -29.15
N HIS A 71 13.98 5.35 -29.14
CA HIS A 71 12.65 4.76 -29.00
C HIS A 71 12.24 4.58 -27.53
N VAL A 72 13.21 4.55 -26.62
CA VAL A 72 12.92 4.47 -25.18
C VAL A 72 12.47 5.84 -24.67
N LEU A 73 11.22 5.94 -24.24
CA LEU A 73 10.60 7.18 -23.75
C LEU A 73 11.04 7.51 -22.31
N MET A 74 12.29 7.93 -22.16
CA MET A 74 12.90 8.28 -20.89
C MET A 74 13.53 9.68 -20.94
N LEU A 75 13.41 10.43 -19.84
CA LEU A 75 14.12 11.69 -19.67
C LEU A 75 15.55 11.42 -19.16
N LYS A 76 16.54 12.06 -19.80
CA LYS A 76 17.94 12.08 -19.36
C LYS A 76 18.27 13.51 -18.98
N ASP A 77 18.93 13.70 -17.84
CA ASP A 77 19.36 15.02 -17.37
C ASP A 77 20.70 15.41 -18.00
N ASP A 78 20.67 15.60 -19.31
CA ASP A 78 21.84 15.92 -20.12
C ASP A 78 21.44 16.74 -21.36
N GLY A 79 22.37 16.84 -22.33
CA GLY A 79 22.15 17.53 -23.60
C GLY A 79 21.27 16.78 -24.61
N THR A 80 20.64 15.65 -24.25
CA THR A 80 19.74 14.91 -25.13
C THR A 80 18.56 15.78 -25.55
N PHE A 81 18.21 15.76 -26.84
CA PHE A 81 17.16 16.60 -27.39
C PHE A 81 15.79 15.92 -27.33
N TYR A 82 14.80 16.69 -26.89
CA TYR A 82 13.40 16.29 -26.80
C TYR A 82 12.52 17.20 -27.66
N ARG A 83 11.31 16.73 -27.96
CA ARG A 83 10.26 17.50 -28.64
C ARG A 83 8.91 17.24 -27.98
N PHE A 84 8.06 18.27 -27.91
CA PHE A 84 6.68 18.12 -27.49
C PHE A 84 5.86 17.30 -28.50
N GLN A 85 4.98 16.47 -27.98
CA GLN A 85 3.99 15.75 -28.76
C GLN A 85 2.82 16.67 -29.12
N THR A 86 2.25 16.46 -30.32
CA THR A 86 1.04 17.16 -30.73
C THR A 86 -0.17 16.71 -29.87
N PRO A 87 -1.07 17.63 -29.46
CA PRO A 87 -2.26 17.27 -28.69
C PRO A 87 -3.14 16.20 -29.32
N TYR A 88 -3.10 16.06 -30.65
CA TYR A 88 -3.79 14.99 -31.36
C TYR A 88 -3.39 13.59 -30.85
N PHE A 89 -2.12 13.39 -30.51
CA PHE A 89 -1.58 12.11 -30.03
C PHE A 89 -1.55 11.97 -28.51
N TRP A 90 -2.18 12.88 -27.76
CA TRP A 90 -2.19 12.77 -26.29
C TRP A 90 -3.05 11.59 -25.81
N PRO A 91 -2.67 10.92 -24.70
CA PRO A 91 -3.43 9.80 -24.14
C PRO A 91 -4.87 10.13 -23.73
N SER A 92 -5.16 11.38 -23.41
CA SER A 92 -6.51 11.85 -23.06
C SER A 92 -7.52 11.76 -24.20
N ASN A 93 -7.06 11.63 -25.44
CA ASN A 93 -7.92 11.32 -26.59
C ASN A 93 -8.38 9.85 -26.61
N CYS A 94 -8.02 9.05 -25.59
CA CYS A 94 -8.44 7.67 -25.40
C CYS A 94 -8.15 6.78 -26.63
N TRP A 95 -6.94 6.90 -27.17
CA TRP A 95 -6.50 6.10 -28.30
C TRP A 95 -6.50 4.60 -27.97
N GLU A 96 -7.14 3.80 -28.83
CA GLU A 96 -7.05 2.34 -28.82
C GLU A 96 -6.60 1.86 -30.21
N PRO A 97 -5.34 2.11 -30.62
CA PRO A 97 -4.90 1.84 -31.98
C PRO A 97 -4.81 0.34 -32.26
N GLU A 98 -5.36 -0.06 -33.42
CA GLU A 98 -5.43 -1.46 -33.82
C GLU A 98 -4.10 -1.95 -34.39
N ASN A 99 -3.96 -3.28 -34.47
CA ASN A 99 -2.81 -3.90 -35.11
C ASN A 99 -2.75 -3.62 -36.63
N THR A 100 -3.89 -3.35 -37.27
CA THR A 100 -3.94 -2.95 -38.68
C THR A 100 -3.28 -1.58 -38.87
N ASP A 101 -3.54 -0.62 -37.99
CA ASP A 101 -2.94 0.72 -38.05
C ASP A 101 -1.42 0.65 -37.87
N TYR A 102 -0.95 -0.18 -36.93
CA TYR A 102 0.48 -0.38 -36.71
C TYR A 102 1.17 -1.04 -37.92
N ALA A 103 0.49 -1.99 -38.57
CA ALA A 103 1.00 -2.60 -39.80
C ALA A 103 1.14 -1.58 -40.93
N VAL A 104 0.16 -0.67 -41.10
CA VAL A 104 0.23 0.43 -42.07
C VAL A 104 1.41 1.35 -41.75
N TYR A 105 1.59 1.74 -40.49
CA TYR A 105 2.71 2.57 -40.05
C TYR A 105 4.09 1.94 -40.36
N LEU A 106 4.30 0.69 -39.96
CA LEU A 106 5.56 -0.02 -40.20
C LEU A 106 5.82 -0.23 -41.69
N CYS A 107 4.80 -0.63 -42.45
CA CYS A 107 4.88 -0.76 -43.90
C CYS A 107 5.24 0.59 -44.56
N LYS A 108 4.62 1.68 -44.13
CA LYS A 108 4.92 3.04 -44.62
C LYS A 108 6.38 3.41 -44.38
N ARG A 109 6.94 3.05 -43.22
CA ARG A 109 8.35 3.30 -42.88
C ARG A 109 9.32 2.54 -43.76
N THR A 110 9.08 1.26 -44.02
CA THR A 110 9.95 0.45 -44.89
C THR A 110 9.99 0.98 -46.32
N MET A 111 8.93 1.66 -46.79
CA MET A 111 8.87 2.23 -48.14
C MET A 111 9.69 3.52 -48.32
N GLN A 112 10.14 4.16 -47.23
CA GLN A 112 10.78 5.48 -47.34
C GLN A 112 12.26 5.43 -47.71
N ASN A 113 12.94 4.27 -47.60
CA ASN A 113 14.37 4.08 -47.89
C ASN A 113 15.26 5.17 -47.29
N LYS A 114 15.07 5.49 -46.00
CA LYS A 114 15.89 6.44 -45.25
C LYS A 114 16.39 5.77 -43.98
N ALA A 115 17.70 5.82 -43.72
CA ALA A 115 18.32 5.26 -42.51
C ALA A 115 17.61 5.71 -41.21
N ARG A 116 17.22 7.00 -41.11
CA ARG A 116 16.49 7.52 -39.93
C ARG A 116 15.10 6.91 -39.68
N LEU A 117 14.55 6.17 -40.66
CA LEU A 117 13.23 5.53 -40.61
C LEU A 117 13.33 4.02 -40.69
N GLU A 118 14.55 3.49 -40.76
CA GLU A 118 14.81 2.06 -40.71
C GLU A 118 14.18 1.46 -39.46
N LEU A 119 13.63 0.26 -39.59
CA LEU A 119 12.98 -0.41 -38.48
C LEU A 119 14.04 -0.91 -37.50
N ALA A 120 13.81 -0.70 -36.21
CA ALA A 120 14.57 -1.43 -35.21
C ALA A 120 14.22 -2.93 -35.25
N ASP A 121 15.07 -3.79 -34.69
CA ASP A 121 14.89 -5.26 -34.73
C ASP A 121 13.51 -5.69 -34.21
N TYR A 122 13.08 -5.14 -33.06
CA TYR A 122 11.76 -5.45 -32.48
C TYR A 122 10.59 -4.98 -33.35
N GLU A 123 10.77 -3.90 -34.12
CA GLU A 123 9.77 -3.40 -35.07
C GLU A 123 9.72 -4.29 -36.32
N ALA A 124 10.87 -4.73 -36.82
CA ALA A 124 10.96 -5.67 -37.94
C ALA A 124 10.33 -7.02 -37.58
N GLU A 125 10.56 -7.54 -36.38
CA GLU A 125 9.88 -8.73 -35.87
C GLU A 125 8.36 -8.53 -35.75
N SER A 126 7.95 -7.35 -35.27
CA SER A 126 6.52 -6.98 -35.19
C SER A 126 5.88 -6.95 -36.57
N LEU A 127 6.54 -6.34 -37.56
CA LEU A 127 6.10 -6.32 -38.95
C LEU A 127 5.96 -7.74 -39.50
N ALA A 128 6.95 -8.62 -39.28
CA ALA A 128 6.89 -10.01 -39.72
C ALA A 128 5.73 -10.80 -39.07
N ARG A 129 5.40 -10.53 -37.80
CA ARG A 129 4.22 -11.11 -37.14
C ARG A 129 2.92 -10.59 -37.76
N LEU A 130 2.84 -9.29 -38.03
CA LEU A 130 1.65 -8.66 -38.62
C LEU A 130 1.42 -9.11 -40.07
N GLN A 131 2.47 -9.26 -40.86
CA GLN A 131 2.40 -9.83 -42.21
C GLN A 131 1.82 -11.24 -42.20
N ARG A 132 2.24 -12.08 -41.24
CA ARG A 132 1.66 -13.41 -41.05
C ARG A 132 0.20 -13.35 -40.62
N ALA A 133 -0.13 -12.50 -39.65
CA ALA A 133 -1.49 -12.37 -39.12
C ALA A 133 -2.49 -11.82 -40.17
N PHE A 134 -2.03 -10.90 -41.03
CA PHE A 134 -2.85 -10.21 -42.03
C PHE A 134 -2.54 -10.60 -43.47
N ALA A 135 -1.97 -11.79 -43.70
CA ALA A 135 -1.51 -12.21 -45.04
C ALA A 135 -2.56 -12.03 -46.15
N ARG A 136 -3.84 -12.32 -45.87
CA ARG A 136 -4.94 -12.17 -46.84
C ARG A 136 -5.39 -10.74 -47.10
N LYS A 137 -5.07 -9.81 -46.19
CA LYS A 137 -5.42 -8.39 -46.28
C LYS A 137 -4.22 -7.49 -46.54
N TRP A 138 -3.03 -8.08 -46.74
CA TRP A 138 -1.76 -7.34 -46.82
C TRP A 138 -1.74 -6.32 -47.96
N GLU A 139 -2.31 -6.66 -49.11
CA GLU A 139 -2.45 -5.73 -50.25
C GLU A 139 -3.18 -4.43 -49.88
N PHE A 140 -4.22 -4.50 -49.05
CA PHE A 140 -4.95 -3.31 -48.59
C PHE A 140 -4.12 -2.48 -47.61
N ILE A 141 -3.37 -3.13 -46.71
CA ILE A 141 -2.44 -2.47 -45.78
C ILE A 141 -1.35 -1.73 -46.58
N PHE A 142 -0.78 -2.40 -47.59
CA PHE A 142 0.24 -1.81 -48.46
C PHE A 142 -0.31 -0.62 -49.24
N MET A 143 -1.50 -0.75 -49.83
CA MET A 143 -2.15 0.34 -50.57
C MET A 143 -2.42 1.56 -49.67
N GLN A 144 -2.86 1.34 -48.44
CA GLN A 144 -3.09 2.41 -47.46
C GLN A 144 -1.76 3.10 -47.06
N ALA A 145 -0.71 2.30 -46.77
CA ALA A 145 0.62 2.82 -46.46
C ALA A 145 1.20 3.64 -47.62
N GLU A 146 1.04 3.17 -48.86
CA GLU A 146 1.49 3.88 -50.05
C GLU A 146 0.76 5.21 -50.23
N ALA A 147 -0.58 5.22 -50.08
CA ALA A 147 -1.38 6.42 -50.18
C ALA A 147 -0.95 7.48 -49.15
N GLN A 148 -0.70 7.07 -47.91
CA GLN A 148 -0.22 7.96 -46.86
C GLN A 148 1.20 8.47 -47.14
N ALA A 149 2.11 7.61 -47.60
CA ALA A 149 3.46 8.01 -48.01
C ALA A 149 3.43 9.03 -49.17
N LYS A 150 2.47 8.93 -50.10
CA LYS A 150 2.27 9.91 -51.19
C LYS A 150 1.81 11.27 -50.64
N VAL A 151 0.96 11.31 -49.62
CA VAL A 151 0.55 12.55 -48.94
C VAL A 151 1.74 13.16 -48.20
N ASP A 152 2.49 12.36 -47.44
CA ASP A 152 3.66 12.81 -46.69
C ASP A 152 4.73 13.42 -47.62
N LYS A 153 4.88 12.87 -48.83
CA LYS A 153 5.80 13.39 -49.87
C LYS A 153 5.47 14.81 -50.35
N LYS A 154 4.23 15.28 -50.20
CA LYS A 154 3.80 16.64 -50.58
C LYS A 154 4.19 17.71 -49.55
N ARG A 155 4.44 17.30 -48.30
CA ARG A 155 4.87 18.19 -47.21
C ARG A 155 6.32 18.62 -47.39
N ASP A 156 6.72 19.78 -46.86
CA ASP A 156 8.12 20.17 -46.90
C ASP A 156 8.99 19.22 -46.04
N LYS A 157 10.30 19.24 -46.29
CA LYS A 157 11.25 18.29 -45.68
C LYS A 157 11.33 18.44 -44.15
N ILE A 158 11.15 19.65 -43.63
CA ILE A 158 11.27 19.95 -42.21
C ILE A 158 9.99 19.52 -41.50
N GLU A 159 8.83 19.95 -41.99
CA GLU A 159 7.53 19.57 -41.46
C GLU A 159 7.36 18.04 -41.45
N ARG A 160 7.71 17.36 -42.55
CA ARG A 160 7.65 15.90 -42.64
C ARG A 160 8.51 15.21 -41.58
N LYS A 161 9.73 15.71 -41.32
CA LYS A 161 10.59 15.15 -40.27
C LYS A 161 9.98 15.31 -38.88
N ILE A 162 9.23 16.38 -38.63
CA ILE A 162 8.55 16.60 -37.35
C ILE A 162 7.38 15.63 -37.22
N LEU A 163 6.52 15.56 -38.23
CA LEU A 163 5.36 14.66 -38.25
C LEU A 163 5.79 13.19 -38.13
N ASP A 164 6.81 12.75 -38.89
CA ASP A 164 7.35 11.38 -38.79
C ASP A 164 7.79 11.05 -37.34
N SER A 165 8.43 12.01 -36.65
CA SER A 165 8.91 11.80 -35.28
C SER A 165 7.79 11.79 -34.24
N GLN A 166 6.73 12.58 -34.46
CA GLN A 166 5.55 12.61 -33.60
C GLN A 166 4.74 11.31 -33.71
N GLU A 167 4.56 10.82 -34.94
CA GLU A 167 3.91 9.53 -35.20
C GLU A 167 4.74 8.37 -34.63
N ARG A 168 6.08 8.41 -34.75
CA ARG A 168 6.96 7.44 -34.07
C ARG A 168 6.73 7.43 -32.56
N ALA A 169 6.78 8.59 -31.92
CA ALA A 169 6.59 8.69 -30.48
C ALA A 169 5.20 8.22 -30.01
N PHE A 170 4.15 8.42 -30.84
CA PHE A 170 2.84 7.84 -30.57
C PHE A 170 2.90 6.30 -30.51
N TRP A 171 3.60 5.67 -31.46
CA TRP A 171 3.76 4.22 -31.47
C TRP A 171 4.70 3.71 -30.37
N ASP A 172 5.71 4.48 -29.96
CA ASP A 172 6.57 4.12 -28.83
C ASP A 172 5.80 4.03 -27.50
N VAL A 173 4.67 4.73 -27.35
CA VAL A 173 3.74 4.56 -26.20
C VAL A 173 2.89 3.30 -26.33
N HIS A 174 2.30 3.07 -27.51
CA HIS A 174 1.28 2.02 -27.69
C HIS A 174 1.86 0.65 -28.08
N ARG A 175 3.11 0.61 -28.56
CA ARG A 175 3.88 -0.58 -28.93
C ARG A 175 5.32 -0.39 -28.42
N PRO A 176 5.51 -0.30 -27.09
CA PRO A 176 6.79 0.08 -26.50
C PRO A 176 7.89 -0.93 -26.78
N VAL A 177 9.13 -0.46 -26.73
CA VAL A 177 10.33 -1.31 -26.82
C VAL A 177 10.22 -2.45 -25.78
N PRO A 178 10.51 -3.71 -26.14
CA PRO A 178 10.48 -4.83 -25.21
C PRO A 178 11.28 -4.54 -23.93
N GLY A 179 10.67 -4.80 -22.77
CA GLY A 179 11.24 -4.51 -21.45
C GLY A 179 10.84 -3.14 -20.87
N CYS A 180 10.30 -2.23 -21.68
CA CYS A 180 9.71 -0.99 -21.18
C CYS A 180 8.30 -1.23 -20.61
N VAL A 181 7.92 -0.43 -19.61
CA VAL A 181 6.57 -0.45 -19.04
C VAL A 181 5.57 0.05 -20.07
N ASN A 182 4.48 -0.69 -20.26
CA ASN A 182 3.36 -0.26 -21.10
C ASN A 182 2.40 0.63 -20.30
N THR A 183 2.51 1.94 -20.49
CA THR A 183 1.70 2.94 -19.76
C THR A 183 0.23 2.95 -20.18
N THR A 184 -0.15 2.24 -21.25
CA THR A 184 -1.55 2.11 -21.68
C THR A 184 -2.31 1.03 -20.93
N GLU A 185 -1.62 0.18 -20.16
CA GLU A 185 -2.25 -0.86 -19.37
C GLU A 185 -3.01 -0.27 -18.16
N VAL A 186 -4.29 -0.63 -18.03
CA VAL A 186 -5.17 -0.15 -16.97
C VAL A 186 -5.52 -1.29 -16.03
N ASP A 187 -5.48 -1.02 -14.72
CA ASP A 187 -5.91 -1.95 -13.68
C ASP A 187 -7.31 -2.52 -13.95
N ILE A 188 -7.48 -3.83 -13.76
CA ILE A 188 -8.72 -4.55 -14.10
C ILE A 188 -9.95 -4.00 -13.36
N LYS A 189 -9.79 -3.55 -12.11
CA LYS A 189 -10.89 -2.97 -11.33
C LYS A 189 -11.27 -1.60 -11.90
N LYS A 190 -10.30 -0.80 -12.31
CA LYS A 190 -10.55 0.50 -12.98
C LYS A 190 -11.24 0.29 -14.33
N SER A 191 -10.75 -0.64 -15.14
CA SER A 191 -11.32 -0.97 -16.45
C SER A 191 -12.78 -1.48 -16.35
N SER A 192 -13.09 -2.29 -15.34
CA SER A 192 -14.46 -2.77 -15.09
C SER A 192 -15.42 -1.65 -14.69
N ARG A 193 -14.98 -0.71 -13.84
CA ARG A 193 -15.80 0.43 -13.40
C ARG A 193 -16.13 1.38 -14.54
N MET A 194 -15.15 1.65 -15.42
CA MET A 194 -15.37 2.50 -16.60
C MET A 194 -16.41 1.90 -17.55
N ARG A 195 -16.43 0.57 -17.69
CA ARG A 195 -17.40 -0.14 -18.54
C ARG A 195 -18.81 -0.28 -17.93
N ASN A 196 -18.97 -0.10 -16.60
CA ASN A 196 -20.24 -0.33 -15.92
C ASN A 196 -20.49 0.66 -14.75
N PRO A 197 -20.65 1.97 -15.03
CA PRO A 197 -20.76 3.01 -14.00
C PRO A 197 -21.97 2.84 -13.06
N HIS A 198 -23.04 2.18 -13.53
CA HIS A 198 -24.29 2.01 -12.78
C HIS A 198 -24.25 0.97 -11.65
N LYS A 199 -23.25 0.06 -11.60
CA LYS A 199 -23.13 -0.94 -10.51
C LYS A 199 -22.54 -0.36 -9.22
N THR A 200 -22.02 0.86 -9.25
CA THR A 200 -21.33 1.50 -8.12
C THR A 200 -22.25 2.26 -7.16
N ARG A 201 -23.56 2.30 -7.43
CA ARG A 201 -24.53 2.92 -6.53
C ARG A 201 -25.62 1.92 -6.21
N LYS A 202 -25.48 1.26 -5.05
CA LYS A 202 -26.53 0.75 -4.15
C LYS A 202 -25.92 -0.20 -3.13
N SER A 203 -25.62 0.28 -1.92
CA SER A 203 -25.83 -0.56 -0.75
C SER A 203 -27.33 -0.53 -0.48
N VAL A 204 -28.03 -1.63 -0.77
CA VAL A 204 -29.47 -1.81 -0.47
C VAL A 204 -29.69 -2.14 1.01
N TYR A 205 -28.63 -2.25 1.81
CA TYR A 205 -28.68 -2.55 3.25
C TYR A 205 -27.90 -1.55 4.12
N GLY A 206 -27.68 -0.33 3.64
CA GLY A 206 -27.14 0.76 4.45
C GLY A 206 -28.27 1.67 4.91
N LEU A 207 -28.47 1.80 6.24
CA LEU A 207 -29.50 2.58 6.94
C LEU A 207 -30.85 1.88 7.19
N GLN A 208 -30.82 0.91 8.10
CA GLN A 208 -31.92 0.74 9.06
C GLN A 208 -31.38 0.01 10.29
N ASN A 209 -30.56 0.71 11.09
CA ASN A 209 -30.27 0.39 12.50
C ASN A 209 -29.46 1.53 13.15
N ASP A 210 -29.83 2.79 12.88
CA ASP A 210 -29.42 3.92 13.74
C ASP A 210 -30.31 3.93 15.01
N VAL A 211 -30.26 2.85 15.78
CA VAL A 211 -30.75 2.87 17.15
C VAL A 211 -29.60 3.37 18.01
N ARG A 212 -29.59 4.68 18.25
CA ARG A 212 -28.87 5.38 19.33
C ARG A 212 -27.55 4.72 19.76
N GLY A 213 -26.56 4.73 18.87
CA GLY A 213 -25.19 4.89 19.36
C GLY A 213 -25.14 6.25 20.04
N HIS A 214 -25.02 6.30 21.37
CA HIS A 214 -24.65 7.54 22.05
C HIS A 214 -23.27 7.94 21.50
N SER A 215 -23.26 8.75 20.44
CA SER A 215 -22.09 9.54 20.10
C SER A 215 -21.83 10.38 21.34
N PRO A 216 -20.65 10.27 21.99
CA PRO A 216 -20.28 11.24 22.99
C PRO A 216 -20.40 12.60 22.30
N THR A 217 -21.32 13.43 22.78
CA THR A 217 -21.35 14.86 22.44
C THR A 217 -19.92 15.36 22.54
N HIS A 218 -19.45 16.15 21.57
CA HIS A 218 -18.10 16.73 21.50
C HIS A 218 -17.68 17.38 22.84
N ALA A 219 -17.29 16.58 23.81
CA ALA A 219 -16.32 16.91 24.81
C ALA A 219 -14.96 16.70 24.14
N PRO A 220 -13.97 17.59 24.35
CA PRO A 220 -12.62 17.28 23.94
C PRO A 220 -12.27 15.91 24.51
N ALA A 221 -11.85 14.97 23.66
CA ALA A 221 -11.24 13.75 24.15
C ALA A 221 -10.16 14.16 25.16
N PRO A 222 -10.04 13.51 26.33
CA PRO A 222 -8.94 13.82 27.23
C PRO A 222 -7.66 13.71 26.41
N GLU A 223 -6.88 14.79 26.35
CA GLU A 223 -5.64 14.85 25.59
C GLU A 223 -4.79 13.63 25.98
N ALA A 224 -4.80 12.61 25.13
CA ALA A 224 -3.73 11.65 25.10
C ALA A 224 -2.50 12.49 24.72
N LYS A 225 -1.60 12.71 25.69
CA LYS A 225 -0.33 13.40 25.46
C LYS A 225 0.25 12.87 24.15
N GLN A 226 0.30 13.73 23.13
CA GLN A 226 1.00 13.38 21.90
C GLN A 226 2.43 13.05 22.28
N PRO A 227 2.98 11.93 21.77
CA PRO A 227 4.33 11.54 22.11
C PRO A 227 5.28 12.69 21.73
N THR A 228 6.14 13.03 22.68
CA THR A 228 7.16 14.06 22.50
C THR A 228 8.10 13.69 21.34
N ALA A 229 8.77 14.69 20.74
CA ALA A 229 9.71 14.46 19.65
C ALA A 229 10.79 13.42 20.03
N ASP A 230 11.19 13.38 21.31
CA ASP A 230 12.13 12.40 21.86
C ASP A 230 11.56 10.97 21.92
N GLU A 231 10.27 10.82 22.23
CA GLU A 231 9.57 9.53 22.23
C GLU A 231 9.38 9.00 20.80
N LEU A 232 9.09 9.89 19.85
CA LEU A 232 9.02 9.56 18.42
C LEU A 232 10.41 9.20 17.87
N HIS A 233 11.46 9.93 18.24
CA HIS A 233 12.83 9.61 17.87
C HIS A 233 13.27 8.25 18.43
N SER A 234 12.96 7.96 19.70
CA SER A 234 13.21 6.66 20.32
C SER A 234 12.47 5.53 19.60
N PHE A 235 11.21 5.77 19.20
CA PHE A 235 10.40 4.81 18.45
C PHE A 235 10.94 4.57 17.03
N ILE A 236 11.38 5.62 16.33
CA ILE A 236 11.99 5.53 15.00
C ILE A 236 13.33 4.78 15.09
N HIS A 237 14.17 5.08 16.08
CA HIS A 237 15.43 4.38 16.30
C HIS A 237 15.20 2.89 16.58
N GLN A 238 14.16 2.56 17.37
CA GLN A 238 13.76 1.19 17.66
C GLN A 238 13.25 0.43 16.42
N ILE A 239 12.57 1.09 15.49
CA ILE A 239 12.16 0.51 14.21
C ILE A 239 13.38 0.26 13.30
N VAL A 240 14.30 1.22 13.20
CA VAL A 240 15.52 1.10 12.40
C VAL A 240 16.44 -0.02 12.94
N ASP A 241 16.55 -0.16 14.25
CA ASP A 241 17.30 -1.25 14.91
C ASP A 241 16.68 -2.64 14.69
N CYS A 242 15.35 -2.72 14.53
CA CYS A 242 14.63 -3.95 14.19
C CYS A 242 14.81 -4.34 12.71
N VAL A 243 14.80 -3.37 11.79
CA VAL A 243 14.89 -3.61 10.34
C VAL A 243 16.32 -3.97 9.91
N THR A 244 17.34 -3.44 10.60
CA THR A 244 18.75 -3.71 10.28
C THR A 244 19.25 -5.08 10.76
N LYS A 245 18.48 -5.78 11.61
CA LYS A 245 18.80 -7.12 12.09
C LYS A 245 17.82 -8.13 11.47
N ASN A 246 18.20 -8.69 10.33
CA ASN A 246 17.49 -9.78 9.63
C ASN A 246 17.42 -11.06 10.49
N ASP A 247 16.57 -11.10 11.51
CA ASP A 247 16.23 -12.32 12.24
C ASP A 247 14.77 -12.73 11.95
N SER A 248 14.59 -13.99 11.60
CA SER A 248 13.32 -14.68 11.35
C SER A 248 12.33 -14.56 12.52
N PRO A 249 11.00 -14.79 12.32
CA PRO A 249 9.95 -14.46 13.30
C PRO A 249 9.84 -15.42 14.49
N SER A 250 10.96 -15.96 15.00
CA SER A 250 11.01 -16.87 16.16
C SER A 250 11.58 -16.24 17.44
N ALA A 251 11.92 -14.96 17.46
CA ALA A 251 12.49 -14.29 18.65
C ALA A 251 11.45 -13.48 19.44
N PHE A 252 10.60 -14.17 20.22
CA PHE A 252 9.67 -13.60 21.20
C PHE A 252 10.35 -12.97 22.44
N SER A 253 11.60 -12.51 22.36
CA SER A 253 12.45 -12.32 23.54
C SER A 253 13.37 -11.09 23.55
N LYS A 254 13.04 -10.01 22.82
CA LYS A 254 13.87 -8.78 22.83
C LYS A 254 13.21 -7.53 23.44
N GLU A 255 12.05 -7.64 24.09
CA GLU A 255 11.53 -6.56 24.95
C GLU A 255 12.04 -6.78 26.40
N PRO A 256 12.57 -5.75 27.11
CA PRO A 256 13.03 -5.93 28.47
C PRO A 256 11.87 -6.49 29.32
N TYR A 257 12.04 -7.66 29.91
CA TYR A 257 11.03 -8.34 30.75
C TYR A 257 10.34 -7.37 31.73
N THR A 258 11.08 -6.42 32.27
CA THR A 258 10.57 -5.36 33.16
C THR A 258 9.62 -4.37 32.47
N GLN A 259 9.85 -4.01 31.21
CA GLN A 259 8.97 -3.12 30.46
C GLN A 259 7.66 -3.83 30.09
N ARG A 260 7.76 -5.11 29.69
CA ARG A 260 6.62 -5.99 29.45
C ARG A 260 5.73 -6.12 30.69
N VAL A 261 6.31 -6.44 31.86
CA VAL A 261 5.56 -6.56 33.11
C VAL A 261 4.98 -5.21 33.55
N LYS A 262 5.70 -4.09 33.40
CA LYS A 262 5.16 -2.76 33.71
C LYS A 262 3.90 -2.41 32.90
N ARG A 263 3.86 -2.84 31.63
CA ARG A 263 2.75 -2.56 30.71
C ARG A 263 1.43 -3.19 31.17
N TRP A 264 1.50 -4.33 31.84
CA TRP A 264 0.35 -4.98 32.49
C TRP A 264 -0.35 -4.07 33.51
N GLY A 265 0.37 -3.13 34.12
CA GLY A 265 -0.20 -2.18 35.08
C GLY A 265 -1.02 -1.04 34.47
N PHE A 266 -0.96 -0.81 33.15
CA PHE A 266 -1.68 0.30 32.52
C PHE A 266 -3.19 0.05 32.44
N CYS A 267 -3.61 -1.14 32.03
CA CYS A 267 -5.00 -1.57 32.06
C CYS A 267 -5.10 -3.10 31.93
N ILE A 268 -6.27 -3.64 32.30
CA ILE A 268 -6.57 -5.08 32.22
C ILE A 268 -6.38 -5.64 30.80
N ASP A 269 -6.59 -4.84 29.75
CA ASP A 269 -6.40 -5.28 28.36
C ASP A 269 -4.95 -5.69 28.09
N GLU A 270 -3.98 -4.99 28.65
CA GLU A 270 -2.57 -5.31 28.44
C GLU A 270 -2.18 -6.63 29.10
N VAL A 271 -2.81 -6.95 30.23
CA VAL A 271 -2.65 -8.27 30.89
C VAL A 271 -3.31 -9.38 30.08
N LEU A 272 -4.53 -9.15 29.61
CA LEU A 272 -5.32 -10.16 28.90
C LEU A 272 -4.80 -10.44 27.47
N LYS A 273 -4.15 -9.46 26.81
CA LYS A 273 -3.49 -9.67 25.51
C LYS A 273 -2.22 -10.52 25.64
N ASP A 274 -1.47 -10.36 26.74
CA ASP A 274 -0.19 -11.05 26.96
C ASP A 274 -0.43 -12.49 27.45
N PRO A 275 0.07 -13.55 26.78
CA PRO A 275 -0.03 -14.92 27.28
C PRO A 275 0.56 -15.13 28.67
N VAL A 276 1.72 -14.52 28.98
CA VAL A 276 2.36 -14.63 30.29
C VAL A 276 1.61 -13.76 31.31
N GLY A 277 1.13 -12.59 30.90
CA GLY A 277 0.27 -11.74 31.74
C GLY A 277 -0.99 -12.49 32.18
N ARG A 278 -1.66 -13.16 31.24
CA ARG A 278 -2.82 -14.04 31.52
C ARG A 278 -2.48 -15.15 32.49
N GLU A 279 -1.36 -15.83 32.30
CA GLU A 279 -0.94 -16.94 33.19
C GLU A 279 -0.70 -16.44 34.62
N GLN A 280 0.01 -15.31 34.79
CA GLN A 280 0.27 -14.75 36.10
C GLN A 280 -1.00 -14.21 36.77
N PHE A 281 -1.88 -13.57 35.98
CA PHE A 281 -3.16 -13.11 36.49
C PHE A 281 -4.06 -14.28 36.90
N LEU A 282 -4.08 -15.37 36.11
CA LEU A 282 -4.80 -16.60 36.44
C LEU A 282 -4.29 -17.24 37.73
N LYS A 283 -2.97 -17.41 37.87
CA LYS A 283 -2.36 -17.94 39.10
C LYS A 283 -2.74 -17.13 40.34
N PHE A 284 -2.77 -15.80 40.21
CA PHE A 284 -3.21 -14.91 41.29
C PHE A 284 -4.67 -15.16 41.67
N VAL A 285 -5.61 -15.12 40.73
CA VAL A 285 -7.04 -15.32 41.04
C VAL A 285 -7.36 -16.75 41.47
N GLU A 286 -6.56 -17.74 41.07
CA GLU A 286 -6.66 -19.12 41.58
C GLU A 286 -6.23 -19.22 43.04
N SER A 287 -5.19 -18.48 43.45
CA SER A 287 -4.73 -18.45 44.84
C SER A 287 -5.76 -17.84 45.81
N GLU A 288 -6.67 -17.03 45.29
CA GLU A 288 -7.78 -16.43 46.02
C GLU A 288 -9.11 -17.20 45.85
N PHE A 289 -9.07 -18.36 45.19
CA PHE A 289 -10.26 -19.18 44.89
C PHE A 289 -11.37 -18.44 44.12
N SER A 290 -11.00 -17.48 43.25
CA SER A 290 -11.94 -16.60 42.51
C SER A 290 -11.60 -16.50 41.01
N SER A 291 -11.30 -17.63 40.38
CA SER A 291 -10.75 -17.70 39.02
C SER A 291 -11.77 -17.99 37.92
N GLU A 292 -13.00 -18.35 38.30
CA GLU A 292 -14.13 -18.66 37.42
C GLU A 292 -14.39 -17.56 36.38
N ASN A 293 -14.30 -16.29 36.78
CA ASN A 293 -14.50 -15.13 35.90
C ASN A 293 -13.46 -15.08 34.77
N LEU A 294 -12.18 -15.28 35.09
CA LEU A 294 -11.12 -15.25 34.09
C LEU A 294 -11.15 -16.49 33.20
N ARG A 295 -11.41 -17.68 33.78
CA ARG A 295 -11.56 -18.92 33.02
C ARG A 295 -12.71 -18.84 32.01
N PHE A 296 -13.87 -18.33 32.43
CA PHE A 296 -15.00 -18.08 31.53
C PHE A 296 -14.60 -17.12 30.41
N TRP A 297 -13.99 -15.98 30.75
CA TRP A 297 -13.60 -14.98 29.75
C TRP A 297 -12.63 -15.56 28.70
N LEU A 298 -11.67 -16.38 29.13
CA LEU A 298 -10.73 -17.09 28.26
C LEU A 298 -11.42 -18.18 27.42
N ALA A 299 -12.38 -18.92 27.98
CA ALA A 299 -13.15 -19.92 27.26
C ALA A 299 -13.98 -19.29 26.13
N VAL A 300 -14.59 -18.12 26.37
CA VAL A 300 -15.31 -17.36 25.33
C VAL A 300 -14.33 -16.79 24.27
N LEU A 301 -13.13 -16.35 24.68
CA LEU A 301 -12.10 -15.93 23.73
C LEU A 301 -11.63 -17.08 22.83
N ASP A 302 -11.50 -18.29 23.37
CA ASP A 302 -11.20 -19.51 22.62
C ASP A 302 -12.34 -19.87 21.65
N LEU A 303 -13.59 -19.84 22.13
CA LEU A 303 -14.79 -20.11 21.31
C LEU A 303 -14.81 -19.24 20.04
N LYS A 304 -14.50 -17.95 20.16
CA LYS A 304 -14.48 -17.01 19.02
C LYS A 304 -13.47 -17.42 17.93
N LYS A 305 -12.43 -18.19 18.27
CA LYS A 305 -11.35 -18.65 17.38
C LYS A 305 -11.53 -20.08 16.87
N ARG A 306 -12.46 -20.86 17.42
CA ARG A 306 -12.71 -22.27 17.04
C ARG A 306 -13.19 -22.42 15.59
N PRO A 307 -12.96 -23.55 14.90
CA PRO A 307 -13.65 -23.86 13.64
C PRO A 307 -15.18 -23.83 13.82
N ILE A 308 -15.93 -23.38 12.80
CA ILE A 308 -17.40 -23.19 12.93
C ILE A 308 -18.14 -24.47 13.35
N ARG A 309 -17.65 -25.63 12.93
CA ARG A 309 -18.20 -26.96 13.28
C ARG A 309 -18.10 -27.31 14.77
N GLU A 310 -17.13 -26.74 15.49
CA GLU A 310 -16.89 -26.99 16.93
C GLU A 310 -17.64 -25.98 17.82
N VAL A 311 -18.17 -24.90 17.24
CA VAL A 311 -18.85 -23.84 17.99
C VAL A 311 -20.07 -24.36 18.76
N PRO A 312 -20.97 -25.18 18.18
CA PRO A 312 -22.15 -25.63 18.93
C PRO A 312 -21.83 -26.46 20.17
N SER A 313 -20.91 -27.43 20.06
CA SER A 313 -20.49 -28.24 21.20
C SER A 313 -19.76 -27.39 22.24
N ARG A 314 -18.86 -26.50 21.81
CA ARG A 314 -18.10 -25.63 22.73
C ARG A 314 -19.00 -24.64 23.46
N VAL A 315 -20.06 -24.13 22.82
CA VAL A 315 -21.07 -23.29 23.47
C VAL A 315 -21.76 -24.06 24.60
N GLN A 316 -22.16 -25.31 24.36
CA GLN A 316 -22.80 -26.12 25.39
C GLN A 316 -21.84 -26.43 26.56
N GLU A 317 -20.58 -26.74 26.27
CA GLU A 317 -19.56 -26.95 27.32
C GLU A 317 -19.41 -25.71 28.22
N ILE A 318 -19.24 -24.53 27.63
CA ILE A 318 -19.09 -23.27 28.38
C ILE A 318 -20.35 -22.96 29.19
N TRP A 319 -21.53 -23.20 28.61
CA TRP A 319 -22.80 -23.02 29.31
C TRP A 319 -22.89 -23.92 30.55
N GLN A 320 -22.60 -25.22 30.41
CA GLN A 320 -22.68 -26.17 31.52
C GLN A 320 -21.65 -25.89 32.62
N GLU A 321 -20.44 -25.45 32.26
CA GLU A 321 -19.36 -25.20 33.21
C GLU A 321 -19.57 -23.93 34.05
N PHE A 322 -20.12 -22.86 33.46
CA PHE A 322 -20.12 -21.53 34.07
C PHE A 322 -21.51 -20.92 34.35
N LEU A 323 -22.56 -21.31 33.62
CA LEU A 323 -23.85 -20.59 33.66
C LEU A 323 -25.07 -21.48 33.92
N ALA A 324 -24.99 -22.79 33.68
CA ALA A 324 -26.10 -23.70 33.96
C ALA A 324 -26.47 -23.74 35.45
N SER A 325 -27.71 -24.12 35.76
CA SER A 325 -28.15 -24.32 37.13
C SER A 325 -27.29 -25.41 37.80
N GLY A 326 -26.62 -25.08 38.90
CA GLY A 326 -25.68 -25.98 39.57
C GLY A 326 -24.33 -26.13 38.86
N ALA A 327 -23.95 -25.16 38.00
CA ALA A 327 -22.67 -25.16 37.31
C ALA A 327 -21.48 -25.27 38.29
N PRO A 328 -20.47 -26.10 37.99
CA PRO A 328 -19.34 -26.36 38.88
C PRO A 328 -18.42 -25.14 39.06
N SER A 329 -18.41 -24.21 38.11
CA SER A 329 -17.66 -22.94 38.17
C SER A 329 -18.60 -21.76 37.89
N ALA A 330 -19.74 -21.72 38.58
CA ALA A 330 -20.77 -20.70 38.38
C ALA A 330 -20.21 -19.27 38.52
N ILE A 331 -20.39 -18.44 37.48
CA ILE A 331 -19.97 -17.02 37.46
C ILE A 331 -21.10 -16.09 37.87
N ASN A 332 -20.75 -14.92 38.43
CA ASN A 332 -21.72 -13.89 38.78
C ASN A 332 -21.99 -12.97 37.57
N VAL A 333 -23.17 -13.10 36.97
CA VAL A 333 -23.63 -12.31 35.82
C VAL A 333 -24.96 -11.66 36.14
N ASP A 334 -25.18 -10.41 35.72
CA ASP A 334 -26.45 -9.73 35.92
C ASP A 334 -27.60 -10.38 35.15
N SER A 335 -28.83 -10.31 35.69
CA SER A 335 -30.02 -10.96 35.12
C SER A 335 -30.19 -10.69 33.62
N LYS A 336 -29.97 -9.45 33.18
CA LYS A 336 -30.11 -9.06 31.78
C LYS A 336 -29.16 -9.83 30.87
N SER A 337 -27.88 -9.91 31.22
CA SER A 337 -26.87 -10.63 30.42
C SER A 337 -27.08 -12.14 30.50
N TYR A 338 -27.54 -12.65 31.64
CA TYR A 338 -27.90 -14.07 31.81
C TYR A 338 -29.09 -14.47 30.91
N ASP A 339 -30.17 -13.70 30.91
CA ASP A 339 -31.37 -13.97 30.10
C ASP A 339 -31.06 -13.95 28.60
N LYS A 340 -30.26 -12.97 28.15
CA LYS A 340 -29.83 -12.87 26.75
C LYS A 340 -28.93 -14.03 26.35
N THR A 341 -27.98 -14.41 27.20
CA THR A 341 -27.11 -15.57 26.95
C THR A 341 -27.94 -16.87 26.90
N THR A 342 -28.94 -17.02 27.77
CA THR A 342 -29.86 -18.17 27.77
C THR A 342 -30.61 -18.31 26.44
N GLN A 343 -31.04 -17.19 25.86
CA GLN A 343 -31.66 -17.19 24.52
C GLN A 343 -30.66 -17.54 23.43
N ASN A 344 -29.47 -16.93 23.45
CA ASN A 344 -28.43 -17.13 22.45
C ASN A 344 -27.91 -18.58 22.41
N VAL A 345 -27.85 -19.27 23.55
CA VAL A 345 -27.38 -20.66 23.62
C VAL A 345 -28.34 -21.65 22.94
N LYS A 346 -29.61 -21.26 22.70
CA LYS A 346 -30.58 -22.07 21.93
C LYS A 346 -30.22 -22.15 20.44
N ASP A 347 -29.53 -21.13 19.92
CA ASP A 347 -28.97 -21.10 18.56
C ASP A 347 -27.47 -20.77 18.63
N PRO A 348 -26.61 -21.77 18.90
CA PRO A 348 -25.21 -21.56 19.23
C PRO A 348 -24.41 -20.81 18.15
N GLY A 349 -23.87 -19.65 18.52
CA GLY A 349 -22.99 -18.84 17.68
C GLY A 349 -21.69 -18.41 18.38
N ARG A 350 -20.72 -17.91 17.61
CA ARG A 350 -19.43 -17.40 18.13
C ARG A 350 -19.59 -16.26 19.15
N TYR A 351 -20.71 -15.55 19.09
CA TYR A 351 -21.02 -14.39 19.92
C TYR A 351 -22.10 -14.70 20.97
N ALA A 352 -22.40 -15.99 21.22
CA ALA A 352 -23.48 -16.38 22.14
C ALA A 352 -23.30 -15.83 23.57
N PHE A 353 -22.05 -15.65 24.01
CA PHE A 353 -21.68 -15.16 25.33
C PHE A 353 -21.20 -13.70 25.35
N GLU A 354 -21.46 -12.90 24.31
CA GLU A 354 -20.87 -11.55 24.19
C GLU A 354 -21.27 -10.64 25.37
N ASP A 355 -22.56 -10.58 25.72
CA ASP A 355 -23.04 -9.76 26.83
C ASP A 355 -22.47 -10.23 28.18
N ALA A 356 -22.46 -11.54 28.42
CA ALA A 356 -21.88 -12.12 29.64
C ALA A 356 -20.35 -11.89 29.70
N GLN A 357 -19.64 -12.02 28.58
CA GLN A 357 -18.20 -11.76 28.52
C GLN A 357 -17.87 -10.28 28.81
N GLU A 358 -18.68 -9.34 28.31
CA GLU A 358 -18.52 -7.92 28.59
C GLU A 358 -18.77 -7.61 30.08
N HIS A 359 -19.83 -8.20 30.66
CA HIS A 359 -20.12 -8.06 32.09
C HIS A 359 -18.95 -8.55 32.95
N ILE A 360 -18.47 -9.77 32.70
CA ILE A 360 -17.37 -10.39 33.46
C ILE A 360 -16.05 -9.61 33.27
N TYR A 361 -15.78 -9.10 32.07
CA TYR A 361 -14.63 -8.23 31.84
C TYR A 361 -14.70 -6.97 32.72
N LYS A 362 -15.86 -6.30 32.79
CA LYS A 362 -16.05 -5.10 33.63
C LYS A 362 -15.87 -5.44 35.11
N LEU A 363 -16.42 -6.57 35.56
CA LEU A 363 -16.27 -7.05 36.93
C LEU A 363 -14.80 -7.29 37.30
N MET A 364 -14.06 -8.03 36.48
CA MET A 364 -12.62 -8.23 36.69
C MET A 364 -11.84 -6.91 36.66
N LYS A 365 -12.22 -5.98 35.78
CA LYS A 365 -11.59 -4.67 35.65
C LYS A 365 -11.76 -3.81 36.91
N SER A 366 -12.91 -3.89 37.58
CA SER A 366 -13.18 -3.11 38.80
C SER A 366 -12.76 -3.79 40.11
N ASP A 367 -12.55 -5.12 40.11
CA ASP A 367 -12.22 -5.88 41.33
C ASP A 367 -10.87 -6.63 41.24
N SER A 368 -10.83 -7.76 40.54
CA SER A 368 -9.69 -8.69 40.58
C SER A 368 -8.41 -8.09 39.97
N TYR A 369 -8.52 -7.29 38.91
CA TYR A 369 -7.36 -6.67 38.25
C TYR A 369 -6.66 -5.62 39.14
N PRO A 370 -7.35 -4.64 39.76
CA PRO A 370 -6.72 -3.75 40.73
C PRO A 370 -6.04 -4.48 41.90
N ARG A 371 -6.65 -5.57 42.39
CA ARG A 371 -6.05 -6.42 43.44
C ARG A 371 -4.79 -7.13 42.93
N PHE A 372 -4.80 -7.68 41.73
CA PHE A 372 -3.62 -8.25 41.07
C PHE A 372 -2.46 -7.26 40.96
N ILE A 373 -2.69 -6.04 40.48
CA ILE A 373 -1.63 -5.02 40.34
C ILE A 373 -1.06 -4.56 41.69
N ARG A 374 -1.84 -4.63 42.78
CA ARG A 374 -1.37 -4.32 44.15
C ARG A 374 -0.76 -5.52 44.88
N SER A 375 -0.92 -6.73 44.35
CA SER A 375 -0.48 -7.96 45.00
C SER A 375 1.04 -8.05 45.12
N SER A 376 1.53 -8.73 46.16
CA SER A 376 2.96 -9.03 46.30
C SER A 376 3.49 -9.81 45.09
N ALA A 377 2.69 -10.73 44.53
CA ALA A 377 3.04 -11.49 43.33
C ALA A 377 3.43 -10.59 42.14
N TYR A 378 2.61 -9.58 41.82
CA TYR A 378 2.93 -8.64 40.74
C TYR A 378 4.12 -7.72 41.10
N GLN A 379 4.21 -7.26 42.35
CA GLN A 379 5.33 -6.43 42.81
C GLN A 379 6.68 -7.19 42.75
N GLU A 380 6.69 -8.48 43.06
CA GLU A 380 7.86 -9.34 42.93
C GLU A 380 8.28 -9.51 41.47
N LEU A 381 7.33 -9.69 40.54
CA LEU A 381 7.62 -9.74 39.10
C LEU A 381 8.25 -8.43 38.58
N LEU A 382 7.80 -7.28 39.08
CA LEU A 382 8.43 -5.98 38.80
C LEU A 382 9.84 -5.85 39.38
N GLN A 383 10.09 -6.50 40.53
CA GLN A 383 11.37 -6.45 41.25
C GLN A 383 12.36 -7.56 40.86
N ALA A 384 11.94 -8.58 40.12
CA ALA A 384 12.73 -9.78 39.81
C ALA A 384 14.08 -9.51 39.09
N LYS A 385 14.35 -8.29 38.61
CA LYS A 385 15.69 -7.86 38.15
C LYS A 385 16.53 -7.08 39.18
N LYS A 386 15.95 -6.52 40.25
CA LYS A 386 16.74 -5.86 41.31
C LYS A 386 17.60 -6.87 42.08
N LYS A 387 17.07 -8.06 42.36
CA LYS A 387 17.80 -9.11 43.10
C LYS A 387 18.93 -9.73 42.27
N VAL A 388 18.74 -9.99 40.97
CA VAL A 388 19.80 -10.57 40.13
C VAL A 388 20.96 -9.58 39.93
N LEU A 389 20.69 -8.29 39.70
CA LEU A 389 21.75 -7.28 39.64
C LEU A 389 22.43 -7.08 40.99
N ALA A 390 21.68 -7.08 42.11
CA ALA A 390 22.26 -6.91 43.45
C ALA A 390 23.13 -8.11 43.86
N ILE A 391 22.74 -9.36 43.51
CA ILE A 391 23.53 -10.56 43.77
C ILE A 391 24.81 -10.58 42.93
N VAL A 392 24.75 -10.17 41.65
CA VAL A 392 25.96 -10.03 40.82
C VAL A 392 26.86 -8.92 41.35
N PHE A 393 26.31 -7.80 41.84
CA PHE A 393 27.10 -6.75 42.49
C PHE A 393 27.73 -7.20 43.82
N TYR A 394 27.01 -7.96 44.65
CA TYR A 394 27.52 -8.48 45.93
C TYR A 394 28.60 -9.56 45.74
N LEU A 395 28.45 -10.41 44.71
CA LEU A 395 29.44 -11.45 44.40
C LEU A 395 30.69 -10.88 43.70
N CYS A 396 30.59 -9.75 43.00
CA CYS A 396 31.74 -9.09 42.37
C CYS A 396 32.49 -8.12 43.29
N LEU A 397 31.96 -7.76 44.47
CA LEU A 397 32.57 -6.78 45.40
C LEU A 397 33.01 -7.35 46.75
N SER A 398 33.05 -8.68 46.93
CA SER A 398 33.59 -9.29 48.13
C SER A 398 35.03 -9.80 47.89
N PRO A 399 36.08 -9.02 48.15
CA PRO A 399 37.44 -9.54 48.20
C PRO A 399 37.66 -10.23 49.56
N GLN A 400 38.34 -11.38 49.54
CA GLN A 400 38.69 -12.28 50.66
C GLN A 400 37.62 -13.35 50.91
N SER A 401 37.85 -14.63 50.59
CA SER A 401 38.88 -15.44 51.25
C SER A 401 39.19 -16.71 50.42
N PHE A 402 40.33 -16.73 49.77
CA PHE A 402 41.06 -17.97 49.48
C PHE A 402 42.47 -17.75 50.03
N LYS A 403 42.72 -18.32 51.21
CA LYS A 403 44.05 -18.68 51.69
C LYS A 403 44.00 -20.15 52.06
#